data_AF-A0AAW6Y459-F1
#
_entry.id   AF-A0AAW6Y459-F1
#
_cell.length_a   1.000
_cell.length_b   1.000
_cell.length_c   1.000
_cell.angle_alpha   90.00
_cell.angle_beta   90.00
_cell.angle_gamma   90.00
#
_symmetry.space_group_name_H-M   'P 1'
#
loop_
_entity.id
_entity.type
_entity.pdbx_description
1 polymer ?
#
loop_
_entity_poly.entity_id
_entity_poly.type
_entity_poly.pdbx_seq_one_letter_code
_entity_poly.pdbx_strand_id
1 'polypeptide(L)'
;MDLNIQSLVDSLLENPASDADKDIVKRQLGRFPRGMVAVGARCACGRPLAVITRPCLEDGTPFPTTCYLTSPEAVKAASHLEAQGFMKECNNLLNNDNDVAKKYEQAHKYYLEFRHELAIRLEDSEEHIKDMSAGGMPVRVKCLHALLAQSLVMGKGVNPIGDMVLSKVKNEFDPNVCKCTTPWSDDANEIETEKLLNTKSFNTNTIVGTNKSVCVAAIDCGTNSIRLKIAKVNANGMRDVVPRMLRVVRLGQGIDETHMFAEDALQRVKSAAKEFAKVLSEHKIDAIRFVATSATRDALNRDIFEQMMFDELGVRPEVISGTEEAALSFLGATSVVSRKDLQAPYVVVDLGGGSTEIVLGGDGVNIAEDKVDSAYSMNIGSVRMTERHLHTDPPTEEEISCAIKDIDKNIDEAFKHVNAGKARTIIGVSGTVTTMAALAIGLKHYDHKAVDGVKIALDQAYTVNDRFLHMTRERRRTYTTIHPGRIDVVGGGAVVLSRVLERLAKAAYEDHGGVLDTFVASEHGLLDGITLDLGRRILATR
;
A
#
# COMPACT_ATOMS: atom_id res chain seq x y z
N MET A 1 -39.34 -5.91 24.75
CA MET A 1 -38.98 -4.66 25.44
C MET A 1 -38.69 -3.71 24.31
N ASP A 2 -39.60 -2.77 24.04
CA ASP A 2 -39.44 -1.88 22.89
C ASP A 2 -38.35 -0.86 23.22
N LEU A 3 -37.27 -0.90 22.45
CA LEU A 3 -36.14 0.01 22.59
C LEU A 3 -36.62 1.44 22.24
N ASN A 4 -36.47 2.39 23.17
CA ASN A 4 -36.76 3.79 22.89
C ASN A 4 -35.54 4.43 22.20
N ILE A 5 -35.58 4.48 20.86
CA ILE A 5 -34.49 4.97 20.02
C ILE A 5 -34.22 6.46 20.24
N GLN A 6 -35.26 7.28 20.36
CA GLN A 6 -35.11 8.73 20.57
C GLN A 6 -34.34 9.02 21.86
N SER A 7 -34.73 8.37 22.96
CA SER A 7 -34.04 8.51 24.25
C SER A 7 -32.59 8.02 24.20
N LEU A 8 -32.28 6.99 23.40
CA LEU A 8 -30.91 6.50 23.20
C LEU A 8 -30.06 7.54 22.46
N VAL A 9 -30.59 8.11 21.37
CA VAL A 9 -29.90 9.16 20.60
C VAL A 9 -29.67 10.40 21.45
N ASP A 10 -30.68 10.86 22.19
CA ASP A 10 -30.56 12.02 23.08
C ASP A 10 -29.45 11.82 24.12
N SER A 11 -29.42 10.67 24.79
CA SER A 11 -28.39 10.35 25.78
C SER A 11 -26.96 10.32 25.19
N LEU A 12 -26.81 9.84 23.96
CA LEU A 12 -25.52 9.81 23.26
C LEU A 12 -25.06 11.21 22.85
N LEU A 13 -25.97 12.09 22.44
CA LEU A 13 -25.63 13.46 22.05
C LEU A 13 -25.42 14.39 23.25
N GLU A 14 -26.06 14.11 24.39
CA GLU A 14 -25.75 14.79 25.66
C GLU A 14 -24.31 14.50 26.14
N ASN A 15 -23.73 13.38 25.71
CA ASN A 15 -22.38 12.94 26.08
C ASN A 15 -21.51 12.71 24.82
N PRO A 16 -21.17 13.78 24.08
CA PRO A 16 -20.38 13.67 22.86
C PRO A 16 -18.98 13.11 23.14
N ALA A 17 -18.35 12.56 22.11
CA ALA A 17 -17.00 12.02 22.19
C ALA A 17 -16.00 13.10 22.62
N SER A 18 -15.36 12.91 23.77
CA SER A 18 -14.26 13.77 24.23
C SER A 18 -13.02 13.61 23.35
N ASP A 19 -12.08 14.56 23.42
CA ASP A 19 -10.82 14.42 22.68
C ASP A 19 -9.99 13.23 23.19
N ALA A 20 -10.06 12.92 24.49
CA ALA A 20 -9.47 11.71 25.04
C ALA A 20 -10.10 10.44 24.44
N ASP A 21 -11.42 10.41 24.25
CA ASP A 21 -12.10 9.29 23.57
C ASP A 21 -11.64 9.17 22.12
N LYS A 22 -11.58 10.29 21.38
CA LYS A 22 -11.11 10.32 19.99
C LYS A 22 -9.66 9.87 19.88
N ASP A 23 -8.80 10.23 20.82
CA ASP A 23 -7.40 9.80 20.85
C ASP A 23 -7.25 8.31 21.17
N ILE A 24 -8.04 7.78 22.10
CA ILE A 24 -8.08 6.34 22.36
C ILE A 24 -8.54 5.61 21.10
N VAL A 25 -9.62 6.06 20.47
CA VAL A 25 -10.16 5.43 19.27
C VAL A 25 -9.19 5.58 18.09
N LYS A 26 -8.48 6.72 17.98
CA LYS A 26 -7.42 6.91 16.98
C LYS A 26 -6.33 5.86 17.12
N ARG A 27 -5.91 5.56 18.35
CA ARG A 27 -4.93 4.50 18.63
C ARG A 27 -5.50 3.11 18.36
N GLN A 28 -6.74 2.86 18.75
CA GLN A 28 -7.42 1.58 18.50
C GLN A 28 -7.58 1.27 17.00
N LEU A 29 -7.86 2.30 16.20
CA LEU A 29 -8.06 2.18 14.76
C LEU A 29 -6.79 2.37 13.93
N GLY A 30 -5.70 2.88 14.53
CA GLY A 30 -4.51 3.33 13.80
C GLY A 30 -4.70 4.59 12.95
N ARG A 31 -5.87 5.25 13.00
CA ARG A 31 -6.26 6.41 12.19
C ARG A 31 -7.27 7.29 12.91
N PHE A 32 -7.36 8.59 12.57
CA PHE A 32 -8.32 9.50 13.20
C PHE A 32 -9.78 9.05 12.97
N PRO A 33 -10.64 8.97 14.01
CA PRO A 33 -12.01 8.49 13.89
C PRO A 33 -12.92 9.55 13.25
N ARG A 34 -12.93 9.58 11.91
CA ARG A 34 -13.74 10.50 11.11
C ARG A 34 -15.23 10.35 11.44
N GLY A 35 -15.90 11.48 11.64
CA GLY A 35 -17.35 11.51 11.91
C GLY A 35 -17.75 10.87 13.24
N MET A 36 -16.82 10.66 14.18
CA MET A 36 -17.17 10.15 15.51
C MET A 36 -17.95 11.20 16.29
N VAL A 37 -19.16 10.83 16.71
CA VAL A 37 -20.12 11.67 17.43
C VAL A 37 -20.04 11.41 18.93
N ALA A 38 -20.12 10.14 19.32
CA ALA A 38 -20.18 9.72 20.72
C ALA A 38 -19.55 8.32 20.89
N VAL A 39 -19.31 7.93 22.14
CA VAL A 39 -18.95 6.55 22.47
C VAL A 39 -20.23 5.78 22.76
N GLY A 40 -20.54 4.79 21.91
CA GLY A 40 -21.77 4.03 22.00
C GLY A 40 -21.71 2.86 23.00
N ALA A 41 -20.51 2.33 23.25
CA ALA A 41 -20.30 1.31 24.27
C ALA A 41 -18.88 1.43 24.86
N ARG A 42 -18.75 1.18 26.16
CA ARG A 42 -17.47 1.24 26.89
C ARG A 42 -17.11 -0.11 27.51
N CYS A 43 -15.81 -0.36 27.60
CA CYS A 43 -15.23 -1.49 28.33
C CYS A 43 -15.33 -1.22 29.83
N ALA A 44 -15.17 -2.25 30.66
CA ALA A 44 -15.09 -2.11 32.11
C ALA A 44 -14.02 -1.10 32.60
N CYS A 45 -12.97 -0.85 31.82
CA CYS A 45 -11.95 0.18 32.10
C CYS A 45 -12.31 1.59 31.60
N GLY A 46 -13.51 1.80 31.06
CA GLY A 46 -13.97 3.08 30.52
C GLY A 46 -13.56 3.36 29.07
N ARG A 47 -12.66 2.56 28.47
CA ARG A 47 -12.24 2.75 27.07
C ARG A 47 -13.37 2.42 26.08
N PRO A 48 -13.45 3.11 24.92
CA PRO A 48 -14.45 2.82 23.89
C PRO A 48 -14.35 1.38 23.34
N LEU A 49 -15.49 0.68 23.26
CA LEU A 49 -15.64 -0.60 22.55
C LEU A 49 -16.24 -0.40 21.18
N ALA A 50 -17.28 0.42 21.11
CA ALA A 50 -17.95 0.83 19.88
C ALA A 50 -18.26 2.33 19.95
N VAL A 51 -18.16 2.99 18.81
CA VAL A 51 -18.42 4.42 18.65
C VAL A 51 -19.64 4.65 17.77
N ILE A 52 -20.24 5.82 17.93
CA ILE A 52 -21.30 6.32 17.08
C ILE A 52 -20.68 7.23 16.04
N THR A 53 -20.93 6.94 14.76
CA THR A 53 -20.48 7.76 13.64
C THR A 53 -21.65 8.46 12.98
N ARG A 54 -21.41 9.66 12.45
CA ARG A 54 -22.38 10.42 11.66
C ARG A 54 -22.93 9.56 10.51
N PRO A 55 -24.23 9.65 10.18
CA PRO A 55 -24.77 9.05 8.96
C PRO A 55 -24.07 9.56 7.69
N CYS A 56 -23.69 10.84 7.68
CA CYS A 56 -22.98 11.49 6.60
C CYS A 56 -21.84 12.36 7.13
N LEU A 57 -20.72 12.43 6.41
CA LEU A 57 -19.65 13.38 6.72
C LEU A 57 -20.05 14.79 6.29
N GLU A 58 -19.35 15.80 6.83
CA GLU A 58 -19.59 17.22 6.50
C GLU A 58 -19.45 17.54 5.00
N ASP A 59 -18.71 16.71 4.26
CA ASP A 59 -18.55 16.83 2.81
C ASP A 59 -19.66 16.13 1.99
N GLY A 60 -20.68 15.59 2.66
CA GLY A 60 -21.79 14.86 2.04
C GLY A 60 -21.49 13.39 1.75
N THR A 61 -20.32 12.87 2.15
CA THR A 61 -19.99 11.45 1.97
C THR A 61 -20.76 10.56 2.96
N PRO A 62 -21.56 9.57 2.51
CA PRO A 62 -22.27 8.68 3.41
C PRO A 62 -21.31 7.77 4.19
N PHE A 63 -21.57 7.59 5.48
CA PHE A 63 -20.76 6.70 6.32
C PHE A 63 -21.35 5.26 6.32
N PRO A 64 -20.54 4.22 6.07
CA PRO A 64 -21.05 2.86 5.84
C PRO A 64 -21.71 2.21 7.05
N THR A 65 -21.40 2.66 8.26
CA THR A 65 -22.04 2.22 9.51
C THR A 65 -22.16 3.40 10.49
N THR A 66 -23.10 3.32 11.42
CA THR A 66 -23.40 4.29 12.47
C THR A 66 -22.95 3.72 13.82
N CYS A 67 -23.05 2.40 14.01
CA CYS A 67 -22.40 1.70 15.12
C CYS A 67 -21.11 1.07 14.62
N TYR A 68 -19.95 1.53 15.12
CA TYR A 68 -18.65 1.07 14.64
C TYR A 68 -17.83 0.46 15.77
N LEU A 69 -17.44 -0.81 15.64
CA LEU A 69 -16.62 -1.53 16.62
C LEU A 69 -15.17 -1.06 16.53
N THR A 70 -14.60 -0.57 17.63
CA THR A 70 -13.24 0.00 17.64
C THR A 70 -12.28 -0.74 18.55
N SER A 71 -12.75 -1.40 19.63
CA SER A 71 -11.84 -2.13 20.54
C SER A 71 -11.07 -3.23 19.80
N PRO A 72 -9.72 -3.24 19.86
CA PRO A 72 -8.90 -4.26 19.22
C PRO A 72 -9.26 -5.68 19.66
N GLU A 73 -9.59 -5.86 20.94
CA GLU A 73 -9.97 -7.16 21.50
C GLU A 73 -11.32 -7.63 20.95
N ALA A 74 -12.31 -6.74 20.89
CA ALA A 74 -13.62 -7.05 20.33
C ALA A 74 -13.55 -7.32 18.82
N VAL A 75 -12.76 -6.51 18.09
CA VAL A 75 -12.53 -6.65 16.66
C VAL A 75 -11.85 -7.98 16.36
N LYS A 76 -10.78 -8.31 17.08
CA LYS A 76 -10.06 -9.58 16.93
C LYS A 76 -10.99 -10.78 17.16
N ALA A 77 -11.78 -10.75 18.23
CA ALA A 77 -12.68 -11.86 18.54
C ALA A 77 -13.79 -12.05 17.50
N ALA A 78 -14.36 -10.95 16.98
CA ALA A 78 -15.31 -11.02 15.86
C ALA A 78 -14.65 -11.55 14.58
N SER A 79 -13.43 -11.09 14.25
CA SER A 79 -12.66 -11.57 13.08
C SER A 79 -12.33 -13.05 13.15
N HIS A 80 -12.01 -13.58 14.34
CA HIS A 80 -11.79 -15.01 14.52
C HIS A 80 -13.04 -15.83 14.18
N LEU A 81 -14.22 -15.41 14.62
CA LEU A 81 -15.48 -16.09 14.27
C LEU A 81 -15.79 -15.98 12.77
N GLU A 82 -15.51 -14.84 12.13
CA GLU A 82 -15.64 -14.70 10.68
C GLU A 82 -14.75 -15.69 9.94
N ALA A 83 -13.49 -15.81 10.34
CA ALA A 83 -12.52 -16.73 9.75
C ALA A 83 -12.90 -18.21 9.95
N GLN A 84 -13.56 -18.54 11.07
CA GLN A 84 -14.10 -19.88 11.33
C GLN A 84 -15.37 -20.19 10.51
N GLY A 85 -15.84 -19.26 9.68
CA GLY A 85 -17.01 -19.46 8.83
C GLY A 85 -18.35 -19.20 9.53
N PHE A 86 -18.36 -18.58 10.72
CA PHE A 86 -19.58 -18.36 11.49
C PHE A 86 -20.62 -17.50 10.76
N MET A 87 -20.19 -16.62 9.84
CA MET A 87 -21.12 -15.88 8.97
C MET A 87 -21.95 -16.80 8.08
N LYS A 88 -21.37 -17.90 7.57
CA LYS A 88 -22.11 -18.89 6.77
C LYS A 88 -23.15 -19.60 7.64
N GLU A 89 -22.80 -19.93 8.88
CA GLU A 89 -23.74 -20.51 9.85
C GLU A 89 -24.90 -19.56 10.14
N CYS A 90 -24.62 -18.27 10.39
CA CYS A 90 -25.66 -17.27 10.64
C CYS A 90 -26.57 -17.08 9.43
N ASN A 91 -26.03 -17.05 8.21
CA ASN A 91 -26.82 -16.98 6.98
C ASN A 91 -27.72 -18.22 6.79
N ASN A 92 -27.20 -19.41 7.10
CA ASN A 92 -28.01 -20.63 7.10
C ASN A 92 -29.11 -20.55 8.16
N LEU A 93 -28.84 -20.00 9.34
CA LEU A 93 -29.83 -19.82 10.40
C LEU A 93 -30.94 -18.86 9.95
N LEU A 94 -30.60 -17.71 9.35
CA LEU A 94 -31.59 -16.76 8.82
C LEU A 94 -32.51 -17.38 7.76
N ASN A 95 -32.00 -18.30 6.94
CA ASN A 95 -32.80 -18.97 5.91
C ASN A 95 -33.71 -20.08 6.46
N ASN A 96 -33.37 -20.66 7.61
CA ASN A 96 -34.04 -21.85 8.13
C ASN A 96 -34.86 -21.59 9.41
N ASP A 97 -34.66 -20.47 10.10
CA ASP A 97 -35.35 -20.10 11.32
C ASP A 97 -36.10 -18.78 11.14
N ASN A 98 -37.42 -18.89 10.97
CA ASN A 98 -38.31 -17.75 10.76
C ASN A 98 -38.37 -16.79 11.96
N ASP A 99 -38.14 -17.27 13.18
CA ASP A 99 -38.17 -16.41 14.36
C ASP A 99 -36.89 -15.59 14.48
N VAL A 100 -35.73 -16.19 14.16
CA VAL A 100 -34.46 -15.45 14.07
C VAL A 100 -34.52 -14.43 12.94
N ALA A 101 -35.05 -14.80 11.77
CA ALA A 101 -35.23 -13.87 10.64
C ALA A 101 -36.10 -12.66 11.01
N LYS A 102 -37.25 -12.88 11.67
CA LYS A 102 -38.12 -11.78 12.16
C LYS A 102 -37.42 -10.87 13.16
N LYS A 103 -36.63 -11.42 14.08
CA LYS A 103 -35.85 -10.63 15.04
C LYS A 103 -34.73 -9.84 14.35
N TYR A 104 -34.11 -10.39 13.31
CA TYR A 104 -33.08 -9.71 12.53
C TYR A 104 -33.67 -8.59 11.65
N GLU A 105 -34.86 -8.79 11.09
CA GLU A 105 -35.66 -7.75 10.43
C GLU A 105 -36.04 -6.62 11.42
N GLN A 106 -36.38 -6.96 12.67
CA GLN A 106 -36.64 -5.95 13.69
C GLN A 106 -35.35 -5.19 14.07
N ALA A 107 -34.20 -5.87 14.15
CA ALA A 107 -32.90 -5.25 14.38
C ALA A 107 -32.53 -4.24 13.28
N HIS A 108 -32.85 -4.57 12.03
CA HIS A 108 -32.71 -3.70 10.87
C HIS A 108 -33.55 -2.42 11.04
N LYS A 109 -34.83 -2.54 11.42
CA LYS A 109 -35.72 -1.39 11.63
C LYS A 109 -35.24 -0.48 12.75
N TYR A 110 -34.83 -1.04 13.89
CA TYR A 110 -34.23 -0.24 14.97
C TYR A 110 -32.97 0.50 14.52
N TYR A 111 -32.16 -0.12 13.67
CA TYR A 111 -30.98 0.53 13.12
C TYR A 111 -31.33 1.71 12.21
N LEU A 112 -32.30 1.54 11.31
CA LEU A 112 -32.76 2.61 10.41
C LEU A 112 -33.34 3.77 11.20
N GLU A 113 -34.20 3.49 12.19
CA GLU A 113 -34.76 4.50 13.08
C GLU A 113 -33.66 5.23 13.86
N PHE A 114 -32.68 4.50 14.40
CA PHE A 114 -31.55 5.11 15.10
C PHE A 114 -30.71 6.02 14.22
N ARG A 115 -30.42 5.58 12.99
CA ARG A 115 -29.69 6.37 12.00
C ARG A 115 -30.47 7.64 11.62
N HIS A 116 -31.78 7.51 11.41
CA HIS A 116 -32.66 8.61 11.06
C HIS A 116 -32.74 9.67 12.15
N GLU A 117 -32.98 9.25 13.40
CA GLU A 117 -33.06 10.15 14.55
C GLU A 117 -31.72 10.87 14.81
N LEU A 118 -30.60 10.22 14.54
CA LEU A 118 -29.27 10.81 14.60
C LEU A 118 -29.05 11.81 13.44
N ALA A 119 -29.46 11.48 12.22
CA ALA A 119 -29.33 12.36 11.07
C ALA A 119 -30.12 13.66 11.25
N ILE A 120 -31.34 13.58 11.77
CA ILE A 120 -32.17 14.75 12.08
C ILE A 120 -31.44 15.69 13.05
N ARG A 121 -30.89 15.15 14.15
CA ARG A 121 -30.24 15.96 15.20
C ARG A 121 -28.89 16.53 14.78
N LEU A 122 -28.20 15.86 13.86
CA LEU A 122 -26.90 16.30 13.34
C LEU A 122 -27.01 17.12 12.05
N GLU A 123 -28.23 17.29 11.52
CA GLU A 123 -28.53 17.93 10.25
C GLU A 123 -27.83 17.24 9.05
N ASP A 124 -27.68 15.92 9.11
CA ASP A 124 -27.06 15.11 8.04
C ASP A 124 -28.07 14.69 6.97
N SER A 125 -27.61 14.60 5.71
CA SER A 125 -28.40 14.00 4.63
C SER A 125 -28.41 12.47 4.73
N GLU A 126 -29.56 11.87 4.42
CA GLU A 126 -29.75 10.42 4.33
C GLU A 126 -30.11 9.95 2.92
N GLU A 127 -30.12 10.84 1.92
CA GLU A 127 -30.62 10.54 0.57
C GLU A 127 -29.97 9.29 -0.04
N HIS A 128 -28.70 9.05 0.26
CA HIS A 128 -27.92 7.92 -0.26
C HIS A 128 -27.96 6.65 0.60
N ILE A 129 -28.55 6.69 1.80
CA ILE A 129 -28.50 5.59 2.79
C ILE A 129 -29.81 5.32 3.54
N LYS A 130 -30.91 5.95 3.12
CA LYS A 130 -32.21 5.93 3.82
C LYS A 130 -32.71 4.53 4.20
N ASP A 131 -32.55 3.55 3.32
CA ASP A 131 -32.98 2.16 3.55
C ASP A 131 -31.79 1.21 3.82
N MET A 132 -30.60 1.76 4.06
CA MET A 132 -29.36 1.01 4.23
C MET A 132 -28.98 0.92 5.71
N SER A 133 -29.01 -0.29 6.26
CA SER A 133 -28.44 -0.61 7.57
C SER A 133 -27.07 -1.29 7.44
N ALA A 134 -26.44 -1.63 8.57
CA ALA A 134 -25.11 -2.22 8.59
C ALA A 134 -25.11 -3.77 8.61
N GLY A 135 -23.94 -4.37 8.33
CA GLY A 135 -23.73 -5.81 8.48
C GLY A 135 -24.49 -6.72 7.49
N GLY A 136 -25.13 -6.15 6.47
CA GLY A 136 -25.92 -6.88 5.46
C GLY A 136 -27.39 -7.10 5.82
N MET A 137 -27.83 -6.58 6.97
CA MET A 137 -29.22 -6.60 7.41
C MET A 137 -30.20 -6.02 6.37
N PRO A 138 -31.44 -6.54 6.30
CA PRO A 138 -31.95 -7.71 7.03
C PRO A 138 -31.72 -9.04 6.27
N VAL A 139 -31.20 -8.98 5.05
CA VAL A 139 -31.22 -10.13 4.12
C VAL A 139 -30.13 -11.16 4.41
N ARG A 140 -28.95 -10.71 4.84
CA ARG A 140 -27.80 -11.60 5.08
C ARG A 140 -26.84 -11.03 6.13
N VAL A 141 -25.96 -11.87 6.62
CA VAL A 141 -24.81 -11.48 7.44
C VAL A 141 -23.61 -11.31 6.51
N LYS A 142 -23.12 -10.07 6.38
CA LYS A 142 -21.90 -9.71 5.63
C LYS A 142 -20.72 -9.33 6.54
N CYS A 143 -20.97 -8.92 7.78
CA CYS A 143 -19.94 -8.47 8.72
C CYS A 143 -20.45 -8.62 10.16
N LEU A 144 -19.75 -9.41 10.98
CA LEU A 144 -20.06 -9.64 12.39
C LEU A 144 -19.70 -8.44 13.27
N HIS A 145 -18.67 -7.66 12.91
CA HIS A 145 -18.26 -6.48 13.68
C HIS A 145 -19.40 -5.45 13.79
N ALA A 146 -20.11 -5.21 12.68
CA ALA A 146 -21.22 -4.26 12.65
C ALA A 146 -22.40 -4.70 13.51
N LEU A 147 -22.74 -6.00 13.49
CA LEU A 147 -23.85 -6.57 14.27
C LEU A 147 -23.52 -6.64 15.76
N LEU A 148 -22.25 -6.98 16.08
CA LEU A 148 -21.74 -6.92 17.44
C LEU A 148 -21.75 -5.48 17.97
N ALA A 149 -21.28 -4.51 17.18
CA ALA A 149 -21.33 -3.09 17.55
C ALA A 149 -22.76 -2.63 17.85
N GLN A 150 -23.73 -2.98 16.99
CA GLN A 150 -25.13 -2.65 17.24
C GLN A 150 -25.63 -3.23 18.57
N SER A 151 -25.30 -4.49 18.89
CA SER A 151 -25.72 -5.13 20.14
C SER A 151 -25.07 -4.49 21.37
N LEU A 152 -23.81 -4.08 21.26
CA LEU A 152 -23.11 -3.37 22.33
C LEU A 152 -23.69 -1.98 22.59
N VAL A 153 -24.11 -1.28 21.53
CA VAL A 153 -24.67 0.08 21.61
C VAL A 153 -26.13 0.08 22.07
N MET A 154 -26.96 -0.74 21.43
CA MET A 154 -28.41 -0.72 21.62
C MET A 154 -28.88 -1.68 22.72
N GLY A 155 -27.99 -2.56 23.18
CA GLY A 155 -28.25 -3.52 24.24
C GLY A 155 -28.63 -4.91 23.74
N LYS A 156 -28.50 -5.87 24.66
CA LYS A 156 -28.80 -7.28 24.41
C LYS A 156 -30.27 -7.48 24.06
N GLY A 157 -30.54 -8.30 23.05
CA GLY A 157 -31.88 -8.61 22.55
C GLY A 157 -32.28 -7.77 21.34
N VAL A 158 -31.49 -6.75 20.96
CA VAL A 158 -31.78 -5.88 19.80
C VAL A 158 -31.37 -6.54 18.50
N ASN A 159 -30.17 -7.14 18.44
CA ASN A 159 -29.69 -7.84 17.26
C ASN A 159 -29.38 -9.31 17.61
N PRO A 160 -30.19 -10.28 17.15
CA PRO A 160 -30.03 -11.68 17.55
C PRO A 160 -28.68 -12.26 17.12
N ILE A 161 -28.13 -11.84 15.98
CA ILE A 161 -26.83 -12.33 15.49
C ILE A 161 -25.70 -11.69 16.28
N GLY A 162 -25.76 -10.38 16.55
CA GLY A 162 -24.75 -9.71 17.37
C GLY A 162 -24.71 -10.25 18.80
N ASP A 163 -25.86 -10.62 19.38
CA ASP A 163 -25.94 -11.31 20.67
C ASP A 163 -25.30 -12.71 20.63
N MET A 164 -25.50 -13.46 19.54
CA MET A 164 -24.85 -14.75 19.34
C MET A 164 -23.34 -14.61 19.22
N VAL A 165 -22.85 -13.58 18.50
CA VAL A 165 -21.43 -13.24 18.42
C VAL A 165 -20.90 -12.98 19.83
N LEU A 166 -21.55 -12.09 20.59
CA LEU A 166 -21.16 -11.74 21.96
C LEU A 166 -21.10 -12.98 22.87
N SER A 167 -22.04 -13.91 22.73
CA SER A 167 -22.04 -15.17 23.48
C SER A 167 -20.90 -16.11 23.08
N LYS A 168 -20.57 -16.19 21.79
CA LYS A 168 -19.51 -17.08 21.28
C LYS A 168 -18.11 -16.57 21.57
N VAL A 169 -17.91 -15.25 21.55
CA VAL A 169 -16.61 -14.65 21.85
C VAL A 169 -16.33 -14.54 23.35
N LYS A 170 -17.27 -14.89 24.24
CA LYS A 170 -17.18 -14.61 25.68
C LYS A 170 -15.85 -15.00 26.35
N ASN A 171 -15.23 -16.09 25.91
CA ASN A 171 -13.94 -16.53 26.45
C ASN A 171 -12.75 -15.69 25.94
N GLU A 172 -12.86 -15.13 24.74
CA GLU A 172 -11.87 -14.27 24.10
C GLU A 172 -12.07 -12.81 24.51
N PHE A 173 -13.31 -12.31 24.42
CA PHE A 173 -13.76 -10.95 24.73
C PHE A 173 -15.07 -10.97 25.52
N ASP A 174 -15.11 -10.23 26.64
CA ASP A 174 -16.33 -9.93 27.39
C ASP A 174 -16.31 -8.43 27.73
N PRO A 175 -17.34 -7.64 27.36
CA PRO A 175 -17.38 -6.21 27.64
C PRO A 175 -17.30 -5.88 29.14
N ASN A 176 -17.67 -6.84 30.01
CA ASN A 176 -17.63 -6.69 31.47
C ASN A 176 -16.29 -7.13 32.09
N VAL A 177 -15.38 -7.73 31.32
CA VAL A 177 -14.05 -8.14 31.80
C VAL A 177 -12.99 -7.44 30.97
N CYS A 178 -12.33 -6.44 31.58
CA CYS A 178 -11.28 -5.69 30.89
C CYS A 178 -10.11 -6.61 30.52
N LYS A 179 -9.84 -6.71 29.21
CA LYS A 179 -8.64 -7.34 28.64
C LYS A 179 -7.86 -6.41 27.71
N CYS A 180 -8.07 -5.09 27.84
CA CYS A 180 -7.37 -4.11 26.99
C CYS A 180 -5.85 -4.28 27.15
N THR A 181 -5.16 -4.74 26.10
CA THR A 181 -3.80 -5.33 26.19
C THR A 181 -2.66 -4.31 26.33
N THR A 182 -2.93 -3.12 26.84
CA THR A 182 -1.93 -2.06 26.98
C THR A 182 -2.22 -1.18 28.21
N PRO A 183 -1.36 -1.25 29.25
CA PRO A 183 -1.14 -0.11 30.13
C PRO A 183 -0.35 0.92 29.32
N TRP A 184 -0.96 2.06 29.01
CA TRP A 184 -0.28 3.16 28.34
C TRP A 184 0.24 4.11 29.42
N SER A 185 1.46 4.61 29.24
CA SER A 185 2.27 5.34 30.22
C SER A 185 1.74 6.71 30.66
N ASP A 186 0.49 7.04 30.39
CA ASP A 186 -0.13 8.30 30.82
C ASP A 186 -0.81 8.16 32.21
N ASP A 187 -0.83 6.95 32.78
CA ASP A 187 -1.23 6.71 34.18
C ASP A 187 -0.04 6.82 35.17
N ALA A 188 1.15 7.19 34.69
CA ALA A 188 2.34 7.43 35.51
C ALA A 188 2.71 8.93 35.46
N ASN A 189 2.40 9.61 36.55
CA ASN A 189 2.75 10.98 36.94
C ASN A 189 3.86 11.69 36.13
N GLU A 190 3.53 12.92 35.73
CA GLU A 190 4.46 14.01 35.41
C GLU A 190 5.66 14.06 36.35
N ILE A 191 6.87 13.74 35.87
CA ILE A 191 8.12 14.29 36.41
C ILE A 191 9.09 14.58 35.26
N GLU A 192 9.50 15.85 35.24
CA GLU A 192 10.52 16.52 34.42
C GLU A 192 11.73 15.66 34.02
N THR A 193 12.23 15.84 32.79
CA THR A 193 13.67 16.11 32.58
C THR A 193 13.97 16.61 31.16
N GLU A 194 13.95 17.93 31.00
CA GLU A 194 14.88 18.62 30.09
C GLU A 194 16.31 18.53 30.67
N LYS A 195 17.25 18.00 29.88
CA LYS A 195 18.70 18.28 29.83
C LYS A 195 19.46 17.01 29.50
N LEU A 196 19.95 16.90 28.26
CA LEU A 196 21.27 16.35 27.88
C LEU A 196 21.37 16.20 26.35
N LEU A 197 21.51 17.33 25.66
CA LEU A 197 22.14 17.35 24.34
C LEU A 197 23.25 18.39 24.38
N ASN A 198 24.43 17.97 24.82
CA ASN A 198 25.66 18.62 24.40
C ASN A 198 26.85 17.67 24.45
N THR A 199 27.58 17.65 23.34
CA THR A 199 28.96 17.17 23.14
C THR A 199 29.24 15.67 23.26
N LYS A 200 29.58 15.05 22.12
CA LYS A 200 30.97 14.58 21.86
C LYS A 200 31.13 14.09 20.42
N SER A 201 32.08 14.71 19.71
CA SER A 201 32.64 14.27 18.44
C SER A 201 33.36 12.93 18.63
N PHE A 202 33.10 11.97 17.74
CA PHE A 202 33.93 10.77 17.62
C PHE A 202 34.91 10.93 16.46
N ASN A 203 36.20 10.93 16.81
CA ASN A 203 37.32 10.71 15.92
C ASN A 203 37.27 9.27 15.38
N THR A 204 37.22 9.10 14.07
CA THR A 204 37.48 7.80 13.43
C THR A 204 38.86 7.82 12.81
N ASN A 205 39.74 6.98 13.36
CA ASN A 205 41.04 6.65 12.78
C ASN A 205 40.86 6.06 11.38
N THR A 206 41.54 6.68 10.42
CA THR A 206 41.62 6.30 9.02
C THR A 206 42.37 4.99 8.85
N ILE A 207 41.67 3.92 8.45
CA ILE A 207 42.32 2.78 7.81
C ILE A 207 42.48 3.16 6.33
N VAL A 208 43.72 3.41 5.91
CA VAL A 208 44.08 3.71 4.52
C VAL A 208 44.02 2.40 3.72
N GLY A 209 42.82 2.02 3.30
CA GLY A 209 42.59 1.10 2.18
C GLY A 209 42.61 1.89 0.87
N THR A 210 43.25 1.37 -0.16
CA THR A 210 43.42 2.04 -1.46
C THR A 210 42.07 2.48 -2.05
N ASN A 211 41.90 3.79 -2.23
CA ASN A 211 40.63 4.42 -2.63
C ASN A 211 40.38 4.30 -4.15
N LYS A 212 40.52 3.10 -4.73
CA LYS A 212 40.23 2.86 -6.16
C LYS A 212 38.72 3.09 -6.39
N SER A 213 38.39 3.96 -7.33
CA SER A 213 37.02 4.23 -7.76
C SER A 213 36.92 4.26 -9.29
N VAL A 214 35.75 3.89 -9.82
CA VAL A 214 35.42 3.99 -11.25
C VAL A 214 34.21 4.89 -11.44
N CYS A 215 34.21 5.72 -12.46
CA CYS A 215 33.10 6.57 -12.86
C CYS A 215 32.29 5.84 -13.93
N VAL A 216 31.05 5.44 -13.65
CA VAL A 216 30.23 4.67 -14.58
C VAL A 216 28.90 5.37 -14.83
N ALA A 217 28.32 5.13 -16.00
CA ALA A 217 26.98 5.57 -16.34
C ALA A 217 26.03 4.39 -16.55
N ALA A 218 24.86 4.48 -15.95
CA ALA A 218 23.78 3.53 -16.14
C ALA A 218 22.60 4.21 -16.83
N ILE A 219 22.04 3.53 -17.82
CA ILE A 219 20.77 3.90 -18.45
C ILE A 219 19.79 2.77 -18.22
N ASP A 220 18.62 3.11 -17.69
CA ASP A 220 17.49 2.21 -17.49
C ASP A 220 16.36 2.66 -18.42
N CYS A 221 15.97 1.81 -19.36
CA CYS A 221 14.85 2.04 -20.26
C CYS A 221 13.68 1.12 -19.90
N GLY A 222 12.70 1.72 -19.20
CA GLY A 222 11.45 1.10 -18.79
C GLY A 222 10.31 1.28 -19.80
N THR A 223 9.19 0.64 -19.50
CA THR A 223 7.93 0.80 -20.25
C THR A 223 7.41 2.24 -20.23
N ASN A 224 7.47 2.92 -19.08
CA ASN A 224 6.92 4.27 -18.95
C ASN A 224 7.98 5.37 -19.11
N SER A 225 9.22 5.10 -18.67
CA SER A 225 10.26 6.12 -18.54
C SER A 225 11.64 5.58 -18.84
N ILE A 226 12.52 6.46 -19.31
CA ILE A 226 13.96 6.22 -19.43
C ILE A 226 14.71 7.09 -18.41
N ARG A 227 15.78 6.54 -17.82
CA ARG A 227 16.56 7.20 -16.77
C ARG A 227 18.05 7.11 -17.05
N LEU A 228 18.80 8.14 -16.65
CA LEU A 228 20.26 8.18 -16.69
C LEU A 228 20.80 8.52 -15.29
N LYS A 229 21.89 7.86 -14.90
CA LYS A 229 22.68 8.21 -13.72
C LYS A 229 24.17 8.05 -14.02
N ILE A 230 24.98 8.97 -13.51
CA ILE A 230 26.44 8.86 -13.55
C ILE A 230 26.95 8.91 -12.11
N ALA A 231 27.72 7.90 -11.70
CA ALA A 231 28.22 7.82 -10.33
C ALA A 231 29.66 7.30 -10.29
N LYS A 232 30.39 7.71 -9.25
CA LYS A 232 31.64 7.08 -8.85
C LYS A 232 31.33 5.92 -7.93
N VAL A 233 31.78 4.72 -8.29
CA VAL A 233 31.62 3.49 -7.51
C VAL A 233 32.97 3.08 -6.93
N ASN A 234 32.98 2.67 -5.68
CA ASN A 234 34.13 2.08 -4.99
C ASN A 234 33.69 0.91 -4.11
N ALA A 235 34.60 0.35 -3.31
CA ALA A 235 34.30 -0.77 -2.40
C ALA A 235 33.21 -0.45 -1.36
N ASN A 236 33.04 0.84 -1.01
CA ASN A 236 32.13 1.29 0.04
C ASN A 236 30.74 1.71 -0.50
N GLY A 237 30.52 1.69 -1.82
CA GLY A 237 29.24 2.08 -2.43
C GLY A 237 29.44 3.00 -3.62
N MET A 238 28.47 3.90 -3.83
CA MET A 238 28.51 4.86 -4.93
C MET A 238 28.22 6.30 -4.47
N ARG A 239 28.74 7.26 -5.23
CA ARG A 239 28.47 8.69 -5.08
C ARG A 239 28.10 9.30 -6.41
N ASP A 240 26.97 9.98 -6.45
CA ASP A 240 26.45 10.62 -7.66
C ASP A 240 27.40 11.70 -8.17
N VAL A 241 27.69 11.66 -9.47
CA VAL A 241 28.36 12.71 -10.24
C VAL A 241 27.30 13.53 -10.96
N VAL A 242 26.36 12.84 -11.62
CA VAL A 242 25.14 13.42 -12.16
C VAL A 242 23.97 12.76 -11.44
N PRO A 243 23.10 13.53 -10.77
CA PRO A 243 21.92 12.98 -10.12
C PRO A 243 21.01 12.33 -11.16
N ARG A 244 20.11 11.47 -10.70
CA ARG A 244 19.16 10.77 -11.57
C ARG A 244 18.41 11.75 -12.48
N MET A 245 18.53 11.54 -13.79
CA MET A 245 17.70 12.19 -14.80
C MET A 245 16.57 11.24 -15.18
N LEU A 246 15.33 11.72 -15.15
CA LEU A 246 14.12 10.97 -15.51
C LEU A 246 13.44 11.63 -16.70
N ARG A 247 13.12 10.85 -17.74
CA ARG A 247 12.25 11.27 -18.85
C ARG A 247 11.12 10.27 -19.01
N VAL A 248 9.88 10.76 -18.95
CA VAL A 248 8.71 9.92 -19.19
C VAL A 248 8.43 9.89 -20.68
N VAL A 249 8.78 8.78 -21.33
CA VAL A 249 8.72 8.60 -22.78
C VAL A 249 7.58 7.69 -23.22
N ARG A 250 6.95 6.96 -22.29
CA ARG A 250 5.88 5.99 -22.57
C ARG A 250 6.24 5.06 -23.74
N LEU A 251 7.43 4.47 -23.68
CA LEU A 251 7.93 3.59 -24.73
C LEU A 251 7.00 2.39 -24.94
N GLY A 252 6.39 1.91 -23.86
CA GLY A 252 5.46 0.78 -23.86
C GLY A 252 4.03 1.06 -24.29
N GLN A 253 3.73 2.29 -24.75
CA GLN A 253 2.38 2.66 -25.19
C GLN A 253 1.88 1.71 -26.28
N GLY A 254 0.76 1.05 -26.04
CA GLY A 254 0.10 0.17 -27.02
C GLY A 254 0.81 -1.15 -27.30
N ILE A 255 1.94 -1.45 -26.63
CA ILE A 255 2.67 -2.70 -26.85
C ILE A 255 1.85 -3.92 -26.42
N ASP A 256 1.04 -3.78 -25.36
CA ASP A 256 0.28 -4.92 -24.83
C ASP A 256 -0.68 -5.53 -25.87
N GLU A 257 -1.24 -4.67 -26.74
CA GLU A 257 -2.14 -5.07 -27.82
C GLU A 257 -1.39 -5.32 -29.14
N THR A 258 -0.45 -4.43 -29.51
CA THR A 258 0.17 -4.43 -30.85
C THR A 258 1.44 -5.25 -30.95
N HIS A 259 2.06 -5.60 -29.81
CA HIS A 259 3.38 -6.20 -29.72
C HIS A 259 4.48 -5.41 -30.47
N MET A 260 4.29 -4.12 -30.74
CA MET A 260 5.26 -3.29 -31.45
C MET A 260 5.39 -1.92 -30.80
N PHE A 261 6.59 -1.34 -30.88
CA PHE A 261 6.79 0.07 -30.55
C PHE A 261 6.03 0.97 -31.52
N ALA A 262 5.26 1.91 -30.96
CA ALA A 262 4.68 2.99 -31.74
C ALA A 262 5.76 3.98 -32.21
N GLU A 263 5.60 4.52 -33.42
CA GLU A 263 6.58 5.44 -34.03
C GLU A 263 6.77 6.71 -33.18
N ASP A 264 5.68 7.27 -32.66
CA ASP A 264 5.73 8.45 -31.79
C ASP A 264 6.46 8.15 -30.45
N ALA A 265 6.35 6.93 -29.93
CA ALA A 265 7.09 6.48 -28.77
C ALA A 265 8.60 6.35 -29.05
N LEU A 266 8.97 5.85 -30.24
CA LEU A 266 10.37 5.81 -30.70
C LEU A 266 10.96 7.22 -30.83
N GLN A 267 10.20 8.18 -31.36
CA GLN A 267 10.66 9.57 -31.47
C GLN A 267 10.87 10.25 -30.09
N ARG A 268 10.00 9.96 -29.12
CA ARG A 268 10.16 10.47 -27.74
C ARG A 268 11.41 9.90 -27.08
N VAL A 269 11.66 8.59 -27.17
CA VAL A 269 12.86 7.98 -26.57
C VAL A 269 14.13 8.42 -27.29
N LYS A 270 14.10 8.60 -28.61
CA LYS A 270 15.21 9.19 -29.38
C LYS A 270 15.59 10.59 -28.89
N SER A 271 14.57 11.42 -28.64
CA SER A 271 14.78 12.78 -28.13
C SER A 271 15.43 12.77 -26.73
N ALA A 272 15.00 11.85 -25.86
CA ALA A 272 15.62 11.66 -24.55
C ALA A 272 17.06 11.11 -24.67
N ALA A 273 17.31 10.18 -25.58
CA ALA A 273 18.64 9.63 -25.83
C ALA A 273 19.63 10.71 -26.31
N LYS A 274 19.20 11.63 -27.19
CA LYS A 274 20.00 12.80 -27.60
C LYS A 274 20.36 13.71 -26.43
N GLU A 275 19.45 13.87 -25.48
CA GLU A 275 19.73 14.64 -24.28
C GLU A 275 20.77 13.93 -23.40
N PHE A 276 20.61 12.63 -23.19
CA PHE A 276 21.57 11.82 -22.44
C PHE A 276 22.94 11.79 -23.09
N ALA A 277 23.03 11.72 -24.43
CA ALA A 277 24.29 11.78 -25.17
C ALA A 277 25.10 13.05 -24.84
N LYS A 278 24.43 14.21 -24.76
CA LYS A 278 25.06 15.50 -24.38
C LYS A 278 25.64 15.41 -22.97
N VAL A 279 24.85 14.97 -22.00
CA VAL A 279 25.30 14.81 -20.60
C VAL A 279 26.47 13.82 -20.52
N LEU A 280 26.38 12.67 -21.18
CA LEU A 280 27.45 11.68 -21.19
C LEU A 280 28.76 12.26 -21.74
N SER A 281 28.69 13.09 -22.81
CA SER A 281 29.87 13.74 -23.40
C SER A 281 30.56 14.76 -22.51
N GLU A 282 29.86 15.31 -21.52
CA GLU A 282 30.40 16.31 -20.58
C GLU A 282 31.20 15.67 -19.44
N HIS A 283 31.17 14.33 -19.33
CA HIS A 283 31.78 13.59 -18.23
C HIS A 283 32.76 12.52 -18.71
N LYS A 284 33.88 12.39 -17.98
CA LYS A 284 34.80 11.27 -18.16
C LYS A 284 34.22 10.03 -17.49
N ILE A 285 33.75 9.11 -18.30
CA ILE A 285 33.09 7.87 -17.88
C ILE A 285 33.97 6.68 -18.29
N ASP A 286 34.21 5.77 -17.36
CA ASP A 286 34.99 4.55 -17.56
C ASP A 286 34.19 3.47 -18.30
N ALA A 287 32.88 3.37 -18.06
CA ALA A 287 31.99 2.43 -18.72
C ALA A 287 30.52 2.91 -18.69
N ILE A 288 29.77 2.54 -19.72
CA ILE A 288 28.34 2.80 -19.84
C ILE A 288 27.62 1.45 -19.97
N ARG A 289 26.52 1.25 -19.23
CA ARG A 289 25.61 0.12 -19.44
C ARG A 289 24.20 0.63 -19.68
N PHE A 290 23.63 0.26 -20.82
CA PHE A 290 22.24 0.54 -21.17
C PHE A 290 21.44 -0.74 -20.97
N VAL A 291 20.44 -0.70 -20.10
CA VAL A 291 19.49 -1.81 -19.87
C VAL A 291 18.12 -1.44 -20.42
N ALA A 292 17.50 -2.39 -21.12
CA ALA A 292 16.12 -2.33 -21.58
C ALA A 292 15.30 -3.49 -20.97
N THR A 293 14.05 -3.19 -20.61
CA THR A 293 13.22 -4.07 -19.75
C THR A 293 11.97 -4.57 -20.49
N SER A 294 10.85 -4.79 -19.77
CA SER A 294 9.62 -5.43 -20.26
C SER A 294 9.14 -4.92 -21.62
N ALA A 295 9.05 -3.61 -21.84
CA ALA A 295 8.55 -3.08 -23.12
C ALA A 295 9.37 -3.55 -24.32
N THR A 296 10.70 -3.62 -24.18
CA THR A 296 11.60 -4.08 -25.25
C THR A 296 11.64 -5.59 -25.38
N ARG A 297 11.38 -6.34 -24.30
CA ARG A 297 11.17 -7.79 -24.39
C ARG A 297 9.95 -8.14 -25.22
N ASP A 298 8.88 -7.36 -25.09
CA ASP A 298 7.58 -7.64 -25.71
C ASP A 298 7.46 -7.14 -27.16
N ALA A 299 8.29 -6.17 -27.55
CA ALA A 299 8.25 -5.57 -28.88
C ALA A 299 8.92 -6.45 -29.94
N LEU A 300 8.18 -6.80 -30.99
CA LEU A 300 8.66 -7.56 -32.14
C LEU A 300 9.64 -6.76 -33.01
N ASN A 301 9.49 -5.43 -33.04
CA ASN A 301 10.34 -4.50 -33.79
C ASN A 301 11.42 -3.85 -32.90
N ARG A 302 11.93 -4.58 -31.90
CA ARG A 302 12.92 -4.06 -30.94
C ARG A 302 14.29 -3.75 -31.54
N ASP A 303 14.63 -4.39 -32.65
CA ASP A 303 15.85 -4.16 -33.42
C ASP A 303 15.96 -2.71 -33.92
N ILE A 304 14.83 -2.11 -34.32
CA ILE A 304 14.76 -0.69 -34.71
C ILE A 304 15.19 0.20 -33.52
N PHE A 305 14.64 -0.09 -32.34
CA PHE A 305 14.98 0.63 -31.11
C PHE A 305 16.45 0.43 -30.72
N GLU A 306 16.94 -0.81 -30.74
CA GLU A 306 18.33 -1.14 -30.36
C GLU A 306 19.35 -0.44 -31.27
N GLN A 307 19.10 -0.45 -32.59
CA GLN A 307 19.97 0.23 -33.54
C GLN A 307 19.93 1.75 -33.35
N MET A 308 18.73 2.31 -33.17
CA MET A 308 18.57 3.74 -32.90
C MET A 308 19.31 4.19 -31.63
N MET A 309 19.27 3.40 -30.55
CA MET A 309 20.01 3.73 -29.33
C MET A 309 21.52 3.61 -29.51
N PHE A 310 22.00 2.63 -30.29
CA PHE A 310 23.42 2.52 -30.64
C PHE A 310 23.89 3.74 -31.44
N ASP A 311 23.12 4.20 -32.42
CA ASP A 311 23.48 5.36 -33.25
C ASP A 311 23.55 6.66 -32.43
N GLU A 312 22.67 6.83 -31.43
CA GLU A 312 22.60 8.06 -30.63
C GLU A 312 23.54 8.05 -29.41
N LEU A 313 23.78 6.89 -28.78
CA LEU A 313 24.54 6.76 -27.52
C LEU A 313 25.86 5.99 -27.65
N GLY A 314 26.10 5.34 -28.77
CA GLY A 314 27.27 4.47 -28.99
C GLY A 314 27.23 3.14 -28.24
N VAL A 315 26.11 2.80 -27.59
CA VAL A 315 25.94 1.59 -26.77
C VAL A 315 24.64 0.90 -27.16
N ARG A 316 24.70 -0.41 -27.43
CA ARG A 316 23.49 -1.21 -27.69
C ARG A 316 22.76 -1.49 -26.37
N PRO A 317 21.43 -1.33 -26.32
CA PRO A 317 20.64 -1.75 -25.18
C PRO A 317 20.78 -3.25 -24.91
N GLU A 318 21.08 -3.61 -23.67
CA GLU A 318 20.98 -4.98 -23.17
C GLU A 318 19.52 -5.25 -22.77
N VAL A 319 18.83 -6.07 -23.56
CA VAL A 319 17.48 -6.53 -23.21
C VAL A 319 17.61 -7.63 -22.17
N ILE A 320 17.51 -7.27 -20.90
CA ILE A 320 17.74 -8.21 -19.80
C ILE A 320 16.50 -9.07 -19.52
N SER A 321 16.74 -10.26 -19.00
CA SER A 321 15.66 -11.13 -18.50
C SER A 321 14.97 -10.52 -17.28
N GLY A 322 13.73 -10.92 -17.02
CA GLY A 322 13.01 -10.47 -15.83
C GLY A 322 13.70 -10.86 -14.51
N THR A 323 14.40 -12.00 -14.46
CA THR A 323 15.14 -12.42 -13.27
C THR A 323 16.40 -11.57 -13.04
N GLU A 324 17.09 -11.15 -14.10
CA GLU A 324 18.21 -10.23 -14.00
C GLU A 324 17.75 -8.82 -13.58
N GLU A 325 16.63 -8.36 -14.13
CA GLU A 325 15.98 -7.09 -13.75
C GLU A 325 15.69 -7.08 -12.25
N ALA A 326 15.05 -8.15 -11.77
CA ALA A 326 14.70 -8.35 -10.37
C ALA A 326 15.97 -8.34 -9.47
N ALA A 327 17.01 -9.08 -9.84
CA ALA A 327 18.27 -9.12 -9.08
C ALA A 327 18.96 -7.74 -8.98
N LEU A 328 18.99 -6.98 -10.07
CA LEU A 328 19.55 -5.62 -10.07
C LEU A 328 18.68 -4.66 -9.25
N SER A 329 17.35 -4.73 -9.36
CA SER A 329 16.45 -3.92 -8.53
C SER A 329 16.63 -4.21 -7.03
N PHE A 330 16.78 -5.48 -6.65
CA PHE A 330 17.08 -5.86 -5.27
C PHE A 330 18.43 -5.32 -4.81
N LEU A 331 19.48 -5.42 -5.64
CA LEU A 331 20.78 -4.84 -5.33
C LEU A 331 20.70 -3.33 -5.09
N GLY A 332 19.99 -2.59 -5.96
CA GLY A 332 19.79 -1.16 -5.82
C GLY A 332 19.05 -0.81 -4.54
N ALA A 333 17.86 -1.39 -4.35
CA ALA A 333 16.97 -1.11 -3.22
C ALA A 333 17.61 -1.43 -1.87
N THR A 334 18.40 -2.50 -1.79
CA THR A 334 18.98 -2.95 -0.52
C THR A 334 20.36 -2.35 -0.24
N SER A 335 20.96 -1.60 -1.18
CA SER A 335 22.30 -1.03 -1.03
C SER A 335 22.36 0.29 -0.24
N VAL A 336 21.25 1.04 -0.16
CA VAL A 336 21.22 2.39 0.42
C VAL A 336 20.43 2.46 1.73
N VAL A 337 19.45 1.59 1.91
CA VAL A 337 18.60 1.57 3.10
C VAL A 337 19.41 1.16 4.33
N SER A 338 19.41 1.98 5.39
CA SER A 338 20.03 1.64 6.68
C SER A 338 19.28 0.46 7.31
N ARG A 339 19.82 -0.74 7.11
CA ARG A 339 19.19 -2.01 7.53
C ARG A 339 19.16 -2.26 9.03
N LYS A 340 19.76 -1.39 9.84
CA LYS A 340 19.86 -1.59 11.30
C LYS A 340 18.48 -1.66 11.97
N ASP A 341 17.45 -1.08 11.35
CA ASP A 341 16.09 -0.98 11.90
C ASP A 341 15.03 -1.73 11.06
N LEU A 342 15.46 -2.59 10.13
CA LEU A 342 14.58 -3.42 9.30
C LEU A 342 14.88 -4.90 9.53
N GLN A 343 13.85 -5.73 9.49
CA GLN A 343 13.98 -7.17 9.71
C GLN A 343 14.00 -7.90 8.37
N ALA A 344 15.06 -8.68 8.12
CA ALA A 344 15.13 -9.63 7.01
C ALA A 344 14.28 -10.90 7.30
N PRO A 345 13.84 -11.66 6.28
CA PRO A 345 14.02 -11.43 4.83
C PRO A 345 13.31 -10.19 4.30
N TYR A 346 13.99 -9.46 3.42
CA TYR A 346 13.39 -8.36 2.67
C TYR A 346 12.71 -8.91 1.41
N VAL A 347 11.48 -8.50 1.13
CA VAL A 347 10.87 -8.66 -0.19
C VAL A 347 10.88 -7.32 -0.92
N VAL A 348 11.59 -7.25 -2.05
CA VAL A 348 11.60 -6.08 -2.92
C VAL A 348 10.51 -6.24 -3.97
N VAL A 349 9.65 -5.24 -4.08
CA VAL A 349 8.60 -5.13 -5.10
C VAL A 349 8.95 -3.98 -6.04
N ASP A 350 9.38 -4.29 -7.25
CA ASP A 350 9.60 -3.29 -8.30
C ASP A 350 8.36 -3.20 -9.18
N LEU A 351 7.57 -2.14 -9.03
CA LEU A 351 6.33 -1.96 -9.80
C LEU A 351 6.59 -1.02 -10.98
N GLY A 352 6.93 -1.64 -12.12
CA GLY A 352 7.16 -0.97 -13.39
C GLY A 352 5.89 -0.67 -14.19
N GLY A 353 6.09 -0.20 -15.42
CA GLY A 353 4.96 0.06 -16.33
C GLY A 353 4.41 -1.20 -16.99
N GLY A 354 5.29 -2.12 -17.39
CA GLY A 354 4.95 -3.35 -18.12
C GLY A 354 5.16 -4.64 -17.33
N SER A 355 6.05 -4.63 -16.33
CA SER A 355 6.30 -5.75 -15.44
C SER A 355 6.34 -5.31 -13.98
N THR A 356 6.20 -6.29 -13.09
CA THR A 356 6.37 -6.13 -11.64
C THR A 356 7.21 -7.28 -11.12
N GLU A 357 8.35 -6.97 -10.54
CA GLU A 357 9.26 -7.97 -9.97
C GLU A 357 9.00 -8.14 -8.48
N ILE A 358 9.03 -9.39 -8.01
CA ILE A 358 9.06 -9.75 -6.58
C ILE A 358 10.35 -10.50 -6.32
N VAL A 359 11.15 -10.00 -5.38
CA VAL A 359 12.46 -10.56 -5.04
C VAL A 359 12.57 -10.75 -3.54
N LEU A 360 12.77 -12.00 -3.12
CA LEU A 360 13.02 -12.34 -1.74
C LEU A 360 14.53 -12.39 -1.49
N GLY A 361 14.98 -11.68 -0.47
CA GLY A 361 16.35 -11.73 0.03
C GLY A 361 16.59 -12.89 1.01
N GLY A 362 17.85 -13.10 1.37
CA GLY A 362 18.22 -14.05 2.42
C GLY A 362 17.69 -13.70 3.81
N ASP A 363 17.65 -14.70 4.68
CA ASP A 363 17.21 -14.61 6.08
C ASP A 363 18.33 -14.18 7.06
N GLY A 364 19.54 -13.98 6.56
CA GLY A 364 20.73 -13.68 7.37
C GLY A 364 21.31 -14.89 8.12
N VAL A 365 20.69 -16.07 8.00
CA VAL A 365 21.11 -17.31 8.67
C VAL A 365 21.67 -18.30 7.64
N ASN A 366 20.86 -18.66 6.64
CA ASN A 366 21.22 -19.59 5.57
C ASN A 366 21.75 -18.86 4.35
N ILE A 367 21.16 -17.70 4.05
CA ILE A 367 21.53 -16.84 2.92
C ILE A 367 21.71 -15.44 3.49
N ALA A 368 22.81 -14.77 3.13
CA ALA A 368 23.04 -13.40 3.59
C ALA A 368 21.91 -12.47 3.15
N GLU A 369 21.54 -11.52 4.01
CA GLU A 369 20.38 -10.63 3.77
C GLU A 369 20.50 -9.77 2.50
N ASP A 370 21.72 -9.55 2.02
CA ASP A 370 22.03 -8.80 0.79
C ASP A 370 22.11 -9.68 -0.47
N LYS A 371 21.79 -10.98 -0.36
CA LYS A 371 21.72 -11.91 -1.47
C LYS A 371 20.28 -12.26 -1.78
N VAL A 372 20.01 -12.44 -3.07
CA VAL A 372 18.73 -12.91 -3.58
C VAL A 372 18.60 -14.40 -3.26
N ASP A 373 17.50 -14.79 -2.63
CA ASP A 373 17.08 -16.18 -2.46
C ASP A 373 16.28 -16.64 -3.70
N SER A 374 15.22 -15.89 -4.02
CA SER A 374 14.32 -16.21 -5.12
C SER A 374 13.74 -14.94 -5.74
N ALA A 375 13.46 -14.97 -7.05
CA ALA A 375 12.97 -13.82 -7.80
C ALA A 375 12.02 -14.24 -8.93
N TYR A 376 11.01 -13.41 -9.21
CA TYR A 376 10.11 -13.60 -10.32
C TYR A 376 9.66 -12.25 -10.91
N SER A 377 9.49 -12.20 -12.23
CA SER A 377 9.00 -11.03 -12.96
C SER A 377 7.63 -11.34 -13.55
N MET A 378 6.61 -10.63 -13.07
CA MET A 378 5.23 -10.77 -13.53
C MET A 378 4.95 -9.81 -14.66
N ASN A 379 4.18 -10.23 -15.66
CA ASN A 379 3.75 -9.38 -16.78
C ASN A 379 2.51 -8.54 -16.39
N ILE A 380 2.64 -7.78 -15.30
CA ILE A 380 1.66 -6.81 -14.80
C ILE A 380 2.39 -5.52 -14.43
N GLY A 381 1.79 -4.37 -14.69
CA GLY A 381 2.41 -3.08 -14.38
C GLY A 381 1.45 -1.94 -14.64
N SER A 382 1.85 -0.72 -14.26
CA SER A 382 0.93 0.42 -14.27
C SER A 382 0.35 0.74 -15.65
N VAL A 383 1.19 0.69 -16.70
CA VAL A 383 0.80 0.95 -18.09
C VAL A 383 -0.04 -0.21 -18.59
N ARG A 384 0.46 -1.45 -18.46
CA ARG A 384 -0.20 -2.65 -18.98
C ARG A 384 -1.60 -2.85 -18.41
N MET A 385 -1.77 -2.71 -17.09
CA MET A 385 -3.08 -2.89 -16.46
C MET A 385 -4.05 -1.77 -16.83
N THR A 386 -3.53 -0.55 -17.04
CA THR A 386 -4.36 0.56 -17.51
C THR A 386 -4.85 0.31 -18.94
N GLU A 387 -3.94 -0.04 -19.86
CA GLU A 387 -4.28 -0.24 -21.27
C GLU A 387 -5.15 -1.48 -21.49
N ARG A 388 -4.96 -2.54 -20.71
CA ARG A 388 -5.67 -3.82 -20.87
C ARG A 388 -7.08 -3.82 -20.26
N HIS A 389 -7.29 -3.09 -19.15
CA HIS A 389 -8.52 -3.22 -18.36
C HIS A 389 -9.20 -1.90 -18.01
N LEU A 390 -8.46 -0.81 -17.77
CA LEU A 390 -9.01 0.43 -17.19
C LEU A 390 -9.26 1.50 -18.26
N HIS A 391 -10.24 1.27 -19.13
CA HIS A 391 -10.47 2.12 -20.30
C HIS A 391 -11.24 3.40 -19.96
N THR A 392 -12.19 3.32 -19.03
CA THR A 392 -13.00 4.48 -18.62
C THR A 392 -12.29 5.41 -17.62
N ASP A 393 -12.81 6.64 -17.44
CA ASP A 393 -12.22 7.67 -16.57
C ASP A 393 -13.28 8.35 -15.68
N PRO A 394 -13.42 7.97 -14.39
CA PRO A 394 -12.66 6.90 -13.72
C PRO A 394 -13.08 5.50 -14.21
N PRO A 395 -12.25 4.46 -13.99
CA PRO A 395 -12.58 3.09 -14.36
C PRO A 395 -13.84 2.56 -13.66
N THR A 396 -14.59 1.66 -14.29
CA THR A 396 -15.77 1.03 -13.68
C THR A 396 -15.39 -0.10 -12.72
N GLU A 397 -16.31 -0.50 -11.84
CA GLU A 397 -16.10 -1.64 -10.94
C GLU A 397 -15.84 -2.95 -11.68
N GLU A 398 -16.48 -3.15 -12.85
CA GLU A 398 -16.24 -4.32 -13.70
C GLU A 398 -14.81 -4.32 -14.26
N GLU A 399 -14.34 -3.18 -14.76
CA GLU A 399 -12.97 -2.99 -15.25
C GLU A 399 -11.94 -3.26 -14.15
N ILE A 400 -12.17 -2.71 -12.95
CA ILE A 400 -11.32 -2.93 -11.77
C ILE A 400 -11.32 -4.41 -11.36
N SER A 401 -12.48 -5.06 -11.30
CA SER A 401 -12.60 -6.49 -10.98
C SER A 401 -11.87 -7.37 -12.00
N CYS A 402 -11.95 -7.04 -13.30
CA CYS A 402 -11.19 -7.75 -14.34
C CYS A 402 -9.68 -7.58 -14.16
N ALA A 403 -9.21 -6.35 -13.87
CA ALA A 403 -7.80 -6.10 -13.57
C ALA A 403 -7.32 -6.89 -12.36
N ILE A 404 -8.10 -6.90 -11.26
CA ILE A 404 -7.76 -7.66 -10.04
C ILE A 404 -7.60 -9.15 -10.34
N LYS A 405 -8.52 -9.74 -11.12
CA LYS A 405 -8.43 -11.17 -11.49
C LYS A 405 -7.16 -11.50 -12.29
N ASP A 406 -6.80 -10.65 -13.25
CA ASP A 406 -5.58 -10.82 -14.05
C ASP A 406 -4.31 -10.67 -13.18
N ILE A 407 -4.31 -9.67 -12.29
CA ILE A 407 -3.23 -9.43 -11.34
C ILE A 407 -3.06 -10.61 -10.38
N ASP A 408 -4.15 -11.07 -9.76
CA ASP A 408 -4.11 -12.19 -8.82
C ASP A 408 -3.62 -13.48 -9.47
N LYS A 409 -3.98 -13.74 -10.74
CA LYS A 409 -3.44 -14.87 -11.50
C LYS A 409 -1.92 -14.78 -11.69
N ASN A 410 -1.39 -13.58 -11.95
CA ASN A 410 0.05 -13.37 -12.07
C ASN A 410 0.77 -13.54 -10.73
N ILE A 411 0.17 -13.07 -9.64
CA ILE A 411 0.70 -13.26 -8.27
C ILE A 411 0.68 -14.75 -7.89
N ASP A 412 -0.38 -15.47 -8.22
CA ASP A 412 -0.48 -16.93 -8.00
C ASP A 412 0.65 -17.68 -8.71
N GLU A 413 1.01 -17.26 -9.92
CA GLU A 413 2.16 -17.84 -10.63
C GLU A 413 3.47 -17.46 -9.96
N ALA A 414 3.68 -16.20 -9.60
CA ALA A 414 4.92 -15.74 -8.95
C ALA A 414 5.19 -16.47 -7.63
N PHE A 415 4.15 -16.71 -6.83
CA PHE A 415 4.26 -17.38 -5.52
C PHE A 415 4.62 -18.87 -5.63
N LYS A 416 4.56 -19.48 -6.83
CA LYS A 416 5.12 -20.82 -7.06
C LYS A 416 6.64 -20.82 -7.12
N HIS A 417 7.25 -19.69 -7.50
CA HIS A 417 8.69 -19.54 -7.72
C HIS A 417 9.38 -18.76 -6.60
N VAL A 418 8.64 -17.89 -5.90
CA VAL A 418 9.16 -17.06 -4.80
C VAL A 418 8.38 -17.39 -3.53
N ASN A 419 9.07 -17.81 -2.47
CA ASN A 419 8.44 -18.05 -1.18
C ASN A 419 8.21 -16.75 -0.41
N ALA A 420 7.34 -15.90 -0.97
CA ALA A 420 7.13 -14.55 -0.49
C ALA A 420 6.55 -14.48 0.93
N GLY A 421 5.97 -15.58 1.44
CA GLY A 421 5.51 -15.70 2.83
C GLY A 421 6.63 -15.60 3.86
N LYS A 422 7.89 -15.86 3.50
CA LYS A 422 9.01 -15.68 4.44
C LYS A 422 9.35 -14.22 4.74
N ALA A 423 8.79 -13.28 4.01
CA ALA A 423 9.14 -11.87 4.10
C ALA A 423 8.80 -11.28 5.48
N ARG A 424 9.72 -10.49 6.03
CA ARG A 424 9.54 -9.72 7.27
C ARG A 424 9.43 -8.21 7.03
N THR A 425 9.90 -7.74 5.87
CA THR A 425 9.81 -6.33 5.46
C THR A 425 9.53 -6.26 3.97
N ILE A 426 8.57 -5.43 3.57
CA ILE A 426 8.31 -5.10 2.15
C ILE A 426 9.06 -3.81 1.80
N ILE A 427 9.83 -3.84 0.71
CA ILE A 427 10.48 -2.66 0.14
C ILE A 427 9.91 -2.44 -1.26
N GLY A 428 9.13 -1.38 -1.43
CA GLY A 428 8.56 -1.03 -2.73
C GLY A 428 9.40 0.01 -3.45
N VAL A 429 9.66 -0.18 -4.74
CA VAL A 429 10.46 0.73 -5.56
C VAL A 429 9.72 1.17 -6.82
N SER A 430 10.35 2.08 -7.58
CA SER A 430 9.87 2.62 -8.85
C SER A 430 8.73 3.65 -8.72
N GLY A 431 8.26 4.11 -9.88
CA GLY A 431 7.47 5.33 -10.01
C GLY A 431 6.11 5.26 -9.34
N THR A 432 5.41 4.12 -9.43
CA THR A 432 4.10 3.96 -8.80
C THR A 432 4.23 4.04 -7.28
N VAL A 433 5.08 3.20 -6.69
CA VAL A 433 5.25 3.13 -5.24
C VAL A 433 5.63 4.49 -4.65
N THR A 434 6.64 5.14 -5.22
CA THR A 434 7.12 6.44 -4.73
C THR A 434 6.09 7.55 -4.88
N THR A 435 5.31 7.55 -5.98
CA THR A 435 4.21 8.52 -6.17
C THR A 435 3.11 8.29 -5.13
N MET A 436 2.71 7.03 -4.90
CA MET A 436 1.65 6.71 -3.94
C MET A 436 2.09 6.96 -2.50
N ALA A 437 3.36 6.71 -2.16
CA ALA A 437 3.93 7.06 -0.86
C ALA A 437 3.94 8.59 -0.63
N ALA A 438 4.37 9.38 -1.63
CA ALA A 438 4.33 10.84 -1.56
C ALA A 438 2.91 11.38 -1.33
N LEU A 439 1.93 10.80 -2.02
CA LEU A 439 0.51 11.14 -1.86
C LEU A 439 -0.03 10.71 -0.50
N ALA A 440 0.35 9.54 0.00
CA ALA A 440 -0.06 9.01 1.29
C ALA A 440 0.35 9.95 2.43
N ILE A 441 1.60 10.44 2.41
CA ILE A 441 2.11 11.37 3.44
C ILE A 441 1.69 12.83 3.20
N GLY A 442 0.86 13.09 2.19
CA GLY A 442 0.25 14.40 1.97
C GLY A 442 1.18 15.46 1.38
N LEU A 443 2.23 15.06 0.64
CA LEU A 443 3.09 16.03 -0.03
C LEU A 443 2.29 16.85 -1.06
N LYS A 444 2.57 18.15 -1.13
CA LYS A 444 2.02 19.04 -2.17
C LYS A 444 2.85 19.01 -3.45
N HIS A 445 4.17 18.91 -3.31
CA HIS A 445 5.13 18.76 -4.40
C HIS A 445 5.98 17.51 -4.15
N TYR A 446 6.39 16.84 -5.22
CA TYR A 446 7.21 15.63 -5.08
C TYR A 446 8.58 15.97 -4.49
N ASP A 447 8.91 15.35 -3.35
CA ASP A 447 10.23 15.44 -2.73
C ASP A 447 10.77 14.03 -2.51
N HIS A 448 11.77 13.66 -3.32
CA HIS A 448 12.37 12.34 -3.27
C HIS A 448 13.05 12.04 -1.93
N LYS A 449 13.55 13.06 -1.20
CA LYS A 449 14.21 12.86 0.10
C LYS A 449 13.21 12.56 1.20
N ALA A 450 12.02 13.13 1.10
CA ALA A 450 10.92 12.87 2.03
C ALA A 450 10.27 11.50 1.79
N VAL A 451 10.35 11.00 0.55
CA VAL A 451 9.78 9.70 0.14
C VAL A 451 10.74 8.54 0.43
N ASP A 452 12.04 8.71 0.22
CA ASP A 452 13.00 7.62 0.40
C ASP A 452 13.06 7.13 1.86
N GLY A 453 12.88 5.83 2.06
CA GLY A 453 12.90 5.18 3.36
C GLY A 453 11.64 5.36 4.20
N VAL A 454 10.62 6.05 3.71
CA VAL A 454 9.38 6.25 4.48
C VAL A 454 8.63 4.92 4.64
N LYS A 455 8.22 4.63 5.88
CA LYS A 455 7.33 3.51 6.20
C LYS A 455 5.88 3.95 6.02
N ILE A 456 5.15 3.28 5.13
CA ILE A 456 3.73 3.52 4.86
C ILE A 456 2.94 2.34 5.38
N ALA A 457 1.93 2.60 6.22
CA ALA A 457 0.99 1.58 6.65
C ALA A 457 0.15 1.08 5.48
N LEU A 458 -0.13 -0.23 5.42
CA LEU A 458 -0.84 -0.83 4.29
C LEU A 458 -2.26 -0.26 4.16
N ASP A 459 -2.93 0.07 5.26
CA ASP A 459 -4.25 0.72 5.23
C ASP A 459 -4.22 2.12 4.60
N GLN A 460 -3.17 2.90 4.90
CA GLN A 460 -2.90 4.18 4.26
C GLN A 460 -2.60 4.00 2.78
N ALA A 461 -1.82 2.96 2.43
CA ALA A 461 -1.54 2.58 1.04
C ALA A 461 -2.83 2.23 0.28
N TYR A 462 -3.69 1.39 0.85
CA TYR A 462 -4.97 1.01 0.25
C TYR A 462 -5.88 2.23 0.09
N THR A 463 -5.95 3.11 1.09
CA THR A 463 -6.76 4.33 1.03
C THR A 463 -6.30 5.27 -0.09
N VAL A 464 -4.99 5.52 -0.21
CA VAL A 464 -4.47 6.38 -1.27
C VAL A 464 -4.62 5.71 -2.64
N ASN A 465 -4.40 4.41 -2.74
CA ASN A 465 -4.55 3.65 -3.98
C ASN A 465 -6.00 3.71 -4.49
N ASP A 466 -6.97 3.42 -3.61
CA ASP A 466 -8.39 3.49 -3.92
C ASP A 466 -8.82 4.90 -4.35
N ARG A 467 -8.41 5.93 -3.60
CA ARG A 467 -8.72 7.33 -3.92
C ARG A 467 -8.25 7.71 -5.32
N PHE A 468 -7.01 7.39 -5.68
CA PHE A 468 -6.46 7.80 -6.98
C PHE A 468 -6.91 6.89 -8.12
N LEU A 469 -7.26 5.63 -7.85
CA LEU A 469 -7.93 4.75 -8.81
C LEU A 469 -9.27 5.34 -9.26
N HIS A 470 -10.13 5.74 -8.32
CA HIS A 470 -11.47 6.28 -8.59
C HIS A 470 -11.49 7.78 -8.94
N MET A 471 -10.33 8.44 -8.97
CA MET A 471 -10.22 9.86 -9.34
C MET A 471 -10.06 10.02 -10.85
N THR A 472 -10.80 10.95 -11.44
CA THR A 472 -10.65 11.29 -12.87
C THR A 472 -9.25 11.78 -13.21
N ARG A 473 -8.78 11.56 -14.44
CA ARG A 473 -7.49 12.12 -14.94
C ARG A 473 -7.43 13.63 -14.80
N GLU A 474 -8.55 14.33 -14.98
CA GLU A 474 -8.64 15.78 -14.76
C GLU A 474 -8.34 16.16 -13.31
N ARG A 475 -8.96 15.49 -12.33
CA ARG A 475 -8.68 15.75 -10.92
C ARG A 475 -7.26 15.35 -10.54
N ARG A 476 -6.73 14.24 -11.06
CA ARG A 476 -5.33 13.82 -10.84
C ARG A 476 -4.32 14.91 -11.26
N ARG A 477 -4.59 15.66 -12.33
CA ARG A 477 -3.73 16.77 -12.80
C ARG A 477 -3.57 17.89 -11.77
N THR A 478 -4.50 18.02 -10.82
CA THR A 478 -4.42 19.05 -9.76
C THR A 478 -3.37 18.72 -8.69
N TYR A 479 -2.87 17.48 -8.64
CA TYR A 479 -1.87 17.04 -7.67
C TYR A 479 -0.48 17.14 -8.28
N THR A 480 0.26 18.19 -7.93
CA THR A 480 1.60 18.43 -8.51
C THR A 480 2.67 17.41 -8.09
N THR A 481 2.36 16.56 -7.11
CA THR A 481 3.14 15.37 -6.77
C THR A 481 3.12 14.30 -7.85
N ILE A 482 2.07 14.25 -8.67
CA ILE A 482 1.94 13.27 -9.76
C ILE A 482 2.62 13.85 -11.00
N HIS A 483 3.71 13.21 -11.42
CA HIS A 483 4.36 13.58 -12.67
C HIS A 483 3.36 13.51 -13.84
N PRO A 484 3.29 14.50 -14.75
CA PRO A 484 2.28 14.54 -15.80
C PRO A 484 2.15 13.25 -16.63
N GLY A 485 3.29 12.68 -17.04
CA GLY A 485 3.31 11.41 -17.77
C GLY A 485 2.91 10.14 -16.97
N ARG A 486 2.50 10.28 -15.70
CA ARG A 486 1.98 9.18 -14.87
C ARG A 486 0.48 9.28 -14.61
N ILE A 487 -0.16 10.42 -14.92
CA ILE A 487 -1.59 10.68 -14.63
C ILE A 487 -2.50 9.59 -15.19
N ASP A 488 -2.22 9.17 -16.43
CA ASP A 488 -3.08 8.24 -17.14
C ASP A 488 -3.02 6.83 -16.55
N VAL A 489 -1.87 6.46 -15.96
CA VAL A 489 -1.54 5.08 -15.57
C VAL A 489 -1.47 4.85 -14.06
N VAL A 490 -1.66 5.90 -13.24
CA VAL A 490 -1.61 5.78 -11.78
C VAL A 490 -2.68 4.83 -11.24
N GLY A 491 -3.85 4.76 -11.89
CA GLY A 491 -4.90 3.81 -11.53
C GLY A 491 -4.47 2.35 -11.68
N GLY A 492 -3.90 1.97 -12.83
CA GLY A 492 -3.38 0.60 -13.02
C GLY A 492 -2.28 0.26 -12.01
N GLY A 493 -1.40 1.22 -11.71
CA GLY A 493 -0.39 1.07 -10.67
C GLY A 493 -0.98 0.87 -9.28
N ALA A 494 -2.04 1.61 -8.93
CA ALA A 494 -2.73 1.52 -7.65
C ALA A 494 -3.36 0.13 -7.43
N VAL A 495 -3.98 -0.47 -8.45
CA VAL A 495 -4.55 -1.82 -8.36
C VAL A 495 -3.43 -2.85 -8.12
N VAL A 496 -2.36 -2.82 -8.92
CA VAL A 496 -1.22 -3.76 -8.77
C VAL A 496 -0.61 -3.64 -7.38
N LEU A 497 -0.33 -2.41 -6.91
CA LEU A 497 0.28 -2.19 -5.61
C LEU A 497 -0.59 -2.72 -4.47
N SER A 498 -1.90 -2.40 -4.46
CA SER A 498 -2.82 -2.90 -3.44
C SER A 498 -2.85 -4.42 -3.41
N ARG A 499 -2.99 -5.08 -4.57
CA ARG A 499 -3.06 -6.54 -4.65
C ARG A 499 -1.76 -7.20 -4.20
N VAL A 500 -0.59 -6.72 -4.64
CA VAL A 500 0.69 -7.28 -4.23
C VAL A 500 0.88 -7.15 -2.71
N LEU A 501 0.60 -5.97 -2.13
CA LEU A 501 0.74 -5.75 -0.69
C LEU A 501 -0.19 -6.68 0.12
N GLU A 502 -1.46 -6.79 -0.27
CA GLU A 502 -2.43 -7.68 0.40
C GLU A 502 -2.02 -9.16 0.31
N ARG A 503 -1.56 -9.60 -0.86
CA ARG A 503 -1.13 -10.98 -1.10
C ARG A 503 0.14 -11.34 -0.33
N LEU A 504 1.10 -10.40 -0.23
CA LEU A 504 2.30 -10.57 0.60
C LEU A 504 1.97 -10.64 2.08
N ALA A 505 1.13 -9.72 2.58
CA ALA A 505 0.72 -9.71 3.99
C ALA A 505 -0.02 -11.00 4.38
N LYS A 506 -0.92 -11.47 3.51
CA LYS A 506 -1.60 -12.76 3.69
C LYS A 506 -0.60 -13.93 3.71
N ALA A 507 0.31 -14.00 2.73
CA ALA A 507 1.28 -15.08 2.66
C ALA A 507 2.21 -15.13 3.89
N ALA A 508 2.63 -13.97 4.41
CA ALA A 508 3.47 -13.90 5.60
C ALA A 508 2.73 -14.29 6.88
N TYR A 509 1.45 -13.95 6.98
CA TYR A 509 0.60 -14.42 8.07
C TYR A 509 0.42 -15.94 8.02
N GLU A 510 0.19 -16.51 6.83
CA GLU A 510 0.03 -17.96 6.64
C GLU A 510 1.32 -18.76 6.88
N ASP A 511 2.48 -18.22 6.50
CA ASP A 511 3.78 -18.89 6.68
C ASP A 511 4.22 -18.92 8.14
N HIS A 512 4.16 -17.77 8.83
CA HIS A 512 4.79 -17.63 10.15
C HIS A 512 4.01 -16.79 11.16
N GLY A 513 2.72 -16.52 10.90
CA GLY A 513 1.85 -15.73 11.79
C GLY A 513 2.28 -14.28 11.98
N GLY A 514 3.17 -13.79 11.11
CA GLY A 514 3.72 -12.43 11.21
C GLY A 514 2.80 -11.44 10.50
N VAL A 515 2.69 -10.24 11.06
CA VAL A 515 1.88 -9.18 10.46
C VAL A 515 2.80 -8.28 9.65
N LEU A 516 2.60 -8.25 8.33
CA LEU A 516 3.14 -7.22 7.46
C LEU A 516 2.07 -6.13 7.30
N ASP A 517 2.15 -5.09 8.10
CA ASP A 517 1.21 -3.96 8.12
C ASP A 517 1.82 -2.68 7.55
N THR A 518 3.07 -2.73 7.09
CA THR A 518 3.77 -1.61 6.47
C THR A 518 4.63 -2.04 5.29
N PHE A 519 4.90 -1.11 4.38
CA PHE A 519 5.99 -1.22 3.41
C PHE A 519 6.90 0.00 3.49
N VAL A 520 8.17 -0.16 3.12
CA VAL A 520 9.15 0.91 2.99
C VAL A 520 9.21 1.34 1.53
N ALA A 521 8.96 2.62 1.23
CA ALA A 521 9.21 3.13 -0.11
C ALA A 521 10.72 3.41 -0.28
N SER A 522 11.28 3.04 -1.43
CA SER A 522 12.67 3.33 -1.77
C SER A 522 12.77 4.03 -3.11
N GLU A 523 13.53 5.12 -3.13
CA GLU A 523 13.92 5.79 -4.37
C GLU A 523 14.97 4.99 -5.11
N HIS A 524 15.67 4.06 -4.46
CA HIS A 524 16.72 3.24 -5.04
C HIS A 524 16.18 1.92 -5.58
N GLY A 525 16.50 1.60 -6.84
CA GLY A 525 15.99 0.41 -7.53
C GLY A 525 16.89 0.03 -8.70
N LEU A 526 16.31 -0.40 -9.83
CA LEU A 526 17.04 -0.92 -11.00
C LEU A 526 18.25 -0.08 -11.43
N LEU A 527 18.05 1.24 -11.63
CA LEU A 527 19.12 2.15 -12.09
C LEU A 527 20.33 2.17 -11.14
N ASP A 528 20.08 2.19 -9.84
CA ASP A 528 21.11 2.15 -8.80
C ASP A 528 21.81 0.79 -8.76
N GLY A 529 21.04 -0.29 -8.95
CA GLY A 529 21.54 -1.65 -9.11
C GLY A 529 22.49 -1.81 -10.30
N ILE A 530 22.08 -1.35 -11.49
CA ILE A 530 22.90 -1.36 -12.71
C ILE A 530 24.21 -0.60 -12.47
N THR A 531 24.12 0.57 -11.85
CA THR A 531 25.27 1.43 -11.56
C THR A 531 26.28 0.72 -10.65
N LEU A 532 25.79 0.15 -9.54
CA LEU A 532 26.63 -0.55 -8.55
C LEU A 532 27.26 -1.82 -9.12
N ASP A 533 26.46 -2.63 -9.81
CA ASP A 533 26.91 -3.86 -10.43
C ASP A 533 27.97 -3.60 -11.51
N LEU A 534 27.73 -2.66 -12.44
CA LEU A 534 28.72 -2.26 -13.44
C LEU A 534 30.01 -1.76 -12.79
N GLY A 535 29.91 -0.86 -11.82
CA GLY A 535 31.08 -0.31 -11.14
C GLY A 535 31.90 -1.38 -10.42
N ARG A 536 31.24 -2.33 -9.73
CA ARG A 536 31.89 -3.46 -9.07
C ARG A 536 32.57 -4.39 -10.06
N ARG A 537 31.93 -4.68 -11.21
CA ARG A 537 32.53 -5.51 -12.27
C ARG A 537 33.79 -4.88 -12.85
N ILE A 538 33.76 -3.59 -13.16
CA ILE A 538 34.95 -2.88 -13.68
C ILE A 538 36.07 -2.84 -12.64
N LEU A 539 35.76 -2.58 -11.37
CA LEU A 539 36.75 -2.60 -10.29
C LEU A 539 37.41 -3.97 -10.13
N ALA A 540 36.66 -5.07 -10.27
CA ALA A 540 37.22 -6.42 -10.19
C ALA A 540 38.20 -6.73 -11.34
N THR A 541 38.10 -6.02 -12.46
CA THR A 541 39.00 -6.17 -13.62
C THR A 541 40.22 -5.24 -13.59
N ARG A 542 40.33 -4.32 -12.61
CA ARG A 542 41.40 -3.29 -12.50
C ARG A 542 42.27 -3.45 -11.25
#